data_AF-A0A967I654-F1
#
_entry.id   AF-A0A967I654-F1
#
_cell.length_a   1.000
_cell.length_b   1.000
_cell.length_c   1.000
_cell.angle_alpha   90.00
_cell.angle_beta   90.00
_cell.angle_gamma   90.00
#
_symmetry.space_group_name_H-M   'P 1'
#
loop_
_entity.id
_entity.type
_entity.pdbx_description
1 polymer ?
#
loop_
_entity_poly.entity_id
_entity_poly.type
_entity_poly.pdbx_seq_one_letter_code
_entity_poly.pdbx_strand_id
1 'polypeptide(L)'
;MEFPQENFVPIPEDLEKIPRAKQAHIGMAERTSGFAEVELGFSEEQAKAEAAKCLNCMSCCECLACVTACQAEAVEHSMQEQAITLDVGSVILAPGADTFDPSVIDTYLYGKHPNVVTSIEFERILSASGPFQGHMIRPSDHKEPKKVAWLQCVGSRNVQHCDNG
;
A
#
# COMPACT_ATOMS: atom_id res chain seq x y z
N MET A 1 25.09 5.03 27.17
CA MET A 1 26.09 4.35 26.34
C MET A 1 25.71 4.70 24.91
N GLU A 2 26.40 5.65 24.29
CA GLU A 2 26.13 6.07 22.91
C GLU A 2 26.74 5.04 21.97
N PHE A 3 25.92 4.45 21.10
CA PHE A 3 26.39 3.63 20.00
C PHE A 3 26.21 4.43 18.70
N PRO A 4 27.28 5.02 18.14
CA PRO A 4 27.18 5.79 16.91
C PRO A 4 26.86 4.84 15.74
N GLN A 5 25.79 5.13 15.01
CA GLN A 5 25.35 4.39 13.83
C GLN A 5 26.22 4.77 12.62
N GLU A 6 27.47 4.31 12.58
CA GLU A 6 28.42 4.65 11.51
C GLU A 6 28.49 3.60 10.39
N ASN A 7 27.85 2.44 10.53
CA ASN A 7 27.98 1.32 9.59
C ASN A 7 26.64 0.89 8.99
N PHE A 8 26.15 1.62 7.99
CA PHE A 8 25.10 1.11 7.10
C PHE A 8 25.72 0.46 5.86
N VAL A 9 25.10 -0.61 5.38
CA VAL A 9 25.50 -1.24 4.11
C VAL A 9 24.80 -0.49 2.98
N PRO A 10 25.52 0.15 2.04
CA PRO A 10 24.90 0.86 0.93
C PRO A 10 24.15 -0.12 0.02
N ILE A 11 23.03 0.33 -0.55
CA ILE A 11 22.27 -0.44 -1.53
C ILE A 11 23.13 -0.61 -2.79
N PRO A 12 23.31 -1.84 -3.31
CA PRO A 12 24.06 -2.06 -4.55
C PRO A 12 23.42 -1.33 -5.73
N GLU A 13 24.22 -0.64 -6.54
CA GLU A 13 23.75 0.14 -7.70
C GLU A 13 23.26 -0.75 -8.86
N ASP A 14 23.68 -2.02 -8.87
CA ASP A 14 23.41 -3.02 -9.91
C ASP A 14 22.17 -3.88 -9.63
N LEU A 15 21.35 -3.51 -8.65
CA LEU A 15 20.20 -4.30 -8.24
C LEU A 15 19.04 -4.20 -9.25
N GLU A 16 18.64 -5.35 -9.80
CA GLU A 16 17.53 -5.42 -10.75
C GLU A 16 16.19 -5.11 -10.05
N LYS A 17 15.45 -4.13 -10.58
CA LYS A 17 14.14 -3.74 -10.03
C LYS A 17 13.08 -4.75 -10.46
N ILE A 18 12.77 -5.69 -9.58
CA ILE A 18 11.73 -6.69 -9.80
C ILE A 18 10.38 -6.17 -9.26
N PRO A 19 9.28 -6.21 -10.02
CA PRO A 19 7.96 -5.81 -9.51
C PRO A 19 7.48 -6.74 -8.39
N ARG A 20 6.66 -6.18 -7.49
CA ARG A 20 6.01 -6.92 -6.40
C ARG A 20 5.11 -8.04 -6.94
N ALA A 21 5.17 -9.20 -6.30
CA ALA A 21 4.24 -10.28 -6.60
C ALA A 21 2.80 -9.83 -6.37
N LYS A 22 1.90 -10.13 -7.30
CA LYS A 22 0.46 -9.89 -7.14
C LYS A 22 -0.17 -11.10 -6.48
N GLN A 23 -0.92 -10.84 -5.41
CA GLN A 23 -1.63 -11.90 -4.70
C GLN A 23 -2.67 -12.54 -5.61
N ALA A 24 -2.78 -13.86 -5.53
CA ALA A 24 -3.83 -14.57 -6.25
C ALA A 24 -5.18 -14.28 -5.60
N HIS A 25 -6.21 -14.17 -6.44
CA HIS A 25 -7.58 -14.02 -5.97
C HIS A 25 -8.48 -15.02 -6.67
N ILE A 26 -9.54 -15.45 -5.99
CA ILE A 26 -10.59 -16.23 -6.66
C ILE A 26 -11.29 -15.37 -7.72
N GLY A 27 -11.75 -16.02 -8.79
CA GLY A 27 -12.46 -15.38 -9.89
C GLY A 27 -13.80 -14.80 -9.45
N MET A 28 -14.25 -13.73 -10.11
CA MET A 28 -15.50 -13.03 -9.76
C MET A 28 -16.73 -13.94 -9.68
N ALA A 29 -16.82 -14.95 -10.57
CA ALA A 29 -17.92 -15.91 -10.53
C ALA A 29 -17.95 -16.73 -9.22
N GLU A 30 -16.77 -17.16 -8.75
CA GLU A 30 -16.63 -17.95 -7.50
C GLU A 30 -16.86 -17.12 -6.24
N ARG A 31 -16.67 -15.79 -6.31
CA ARG A 31 -17.00 -14.87 -5.20
C ARG A 31 -18.50 -14.82 -4.90
N THR A 32 -19.36 -15.15 -5.86
CA THR A 32 -20.82 -15.03 -5.70
C THR A 32 -21.48 -16.26 -5.08
N SER A 33 -20.78 -17.40 -5.06
CA SER A 33 -21.37 -18.69 -4.68
C SER A 33 -21.08 -19.12 -3.23
N GLY A 34 -20.31 -18.34 -2.46
CA GLY A 34 -20.01 -18.69 -1.07
C GLY A 34 -19.18 -17.65 -0.32
N PHE A 35 -18.67 -18.05 0.86
CA PHE A 35 -17.85 -17.23 1.76
C PHE A 35 -16.38 -17.67 1.77
N ALA A 36 -15.90 -18.26 0.67
CA ALA A 36 -14.50 -18.65 0.54
C ALA A 36 -13.60 -17.40 0.55
N GLU A 37 -12.41 -17.54 1.13
CA GLU A 37 -11.40 -16.47 1.15
C GLU A 37 -11.12 -15.99 -0.28
N VAL A 38 -11.26 -14.69 -0.49
CA VAL A 38 -11.09 -14.08 -1.82
C VAL A 38 -9.62 -13.89 -2.12
N GLU A 39 -8.85 -13.58 -1.07
CA GLU A 39 -7.44 -13.32 -1.08
C GLU A 39 -6.66 -14.60 -0.74
N LEU A 40 -6.24 -15.34 -1.76
CA LEU A 40 -5.62 -16.65 -1.58
C LEU A 40 -4.18 -16.59 -1.00
N GLY A 41 -3.68 -15.39 -0.71
CA GLY A 41 -2.31 -15.18 -0.27
C GLY A 41 -1.27 -15.47 -1.36
N PHE A 42 -0.01 -15.54 -0.93
CA PHE A 42 1.10 -15.98 -1.75
C PHE A 42 1.34 -17.48 -1.59
N SER A 43 1.78 -18.15 -2.66
CA SER A 43 2.41 -19.45 -2.50
C SER A 43 3.67 -19.31 -1.64
N GLU A 44 4.12 -20.41 -1.05
CA GLU A 44 5.35 -20.39 -0.26
C GLU A 44 6.55 -19.89 -1.08
N GLU A 45 6.64 -20.27 -2.37
CA GLU A 45 7.70 -19.76 -3.24
C GLU A 45 7.57 -18.26 -3.51
N GLN A 46 6.35 -17.77 -3.74
CA GLN A 46 6.09 -16.35 -3.95
C GLN A 46 6.41 -15.52 -2.69
N ALA A 47 6.01 -16.03 -1.52
CA ALA A 47 6.29 -15.39 -0.24
C ALA A 47 7.80 -15.31 0.02
N LYS A 48 8.54 -16.42 -0.20
CA LYS A 48 10.00 -16.45 -0.07
C LYS A 48 10.70 -15.53 -1.07
N ALA A 49 10.25 -15.50 -2.33
CA ALA A 49 10.81 -14.63 -3.35
C ALA A 49 10.52 -13.15 -3.06
N GLU A 50 9.33 -12.80 -2.59
CA GLU A 50 8.99 -11.43 -2.22
C GLU A 50 9.75 -10.96 -0.97
N ALA A 51 9.91 -11.84 0.02
CA ALA A 51 10.76 -11.57 1.19
C ALA A 51 12.23 -11.35 0.78
N ALA A 52 12.73 -12.08 -0.22
CA ALA A 52 14.09 -11.94 -0.72
C ALA A 52 14.35 -10.63 -1.51
N LYS A 53 13.30 -9.96 -2.04
CA LYS A 53 13.41 -8.66 -2.73
C LYS A 53 13.61 -7.47 -1.78
N CYS A 54 13.53 -7.69 -0.47
CA CYS A 54 13.66 -6.62 0.50
C CYS A 54 15.05 -5.98 0.42
N LEU A 55 15.09 -4.75 -0.10
CA LEU A 55 16.25 -3.86 -0.12
C LEU A 55 16.67 -3.51 1.31
N ASN A 56 17.55 -4.33 1.88
CA ASN A 56 18.56 -3.96 2.88
C ASN A 56 18.20 -2.86 3.89
N CYS A 57 17.04 -2.98 4.54
CA CYS A 57 16.67 -2.27 5.77
C CYS A 57 15.97 -3.20 6.79
N MET A 58 15.86 -4.51 6.48
CA MET A 58 15.00 -5.46 7.21
C MET A 58 15.67 -6.82 7.45
N SER A 59 17.00 -6.86 7.53
CA SER A 59 17.60 -7.76 8.51
C SER A 59 17.35 -7.07 9.86
N CYS A 60 16.39 -7.55 10.63
CA CYS A 60 16.60 -7.52 12.07
C CYS A 60 17.94 -8.24 12.27
N CYS A 61 19.01 -7.49 12.45
CA CYS A 61 20.33 -8.02 12.77
C CYS A 61 20.38 -8.50 14.24
N GLU A 62 19.22 -8.90 14.79
CA GLU A 62 18.95 -9.06 16.22
C GLU A 62 19.55 -7.91 17.05
N CYS A 63 19.60 -6.70 16.49
CA CYS A 63 20.21 -5.57 17.17
C CYS A 63 19.38 -5.09 18.36
N LEU A 64 18.09 -5.45 18.42
CA LEU A 64 17.11 -5.08 19.46
C LEU A 64 17.07 -3.56 19.75
N ALA A 65 17.47 -2.74 18.77
CA ALA A 65 17.52 -1.30 18.92
C ALA A 65 16.11 -0.70 19.05
N CYS A 66 15.11 -1.29 18.38
CA CYS A 66 13.70 -0.93 18.55
C CYS A 66 13.20 -1.19 19.98
N VAL A 67 13.62 -2.29 20.62
CA VAL A 67 13.29 -2.59 22.03
C VAL A 67 13.92 -1.53 22.93
N THR A 68 15.18 -1.18 22.69
CA THR A 68 15.89 -0.15 23.48
C THR A 68 15.30 1.24 23.28
N ALA A 69 14.91 1.60 22.06
CA ALA A 69 14.31 2.89 21.75
C ALA A 69 12.87 3.02 22.25
N CYS A 70 12.16 1.91 22.42
CA CYS A 70 10.78 1.89 22.88
C CYS A 70 10.71 2.14 24.39
N GLN A 71 10.54 3.41 24.77
CA GLN A 71 10.34 3.80 26.18
C GLN A 71 9.11 3.15 26.83
N ALA A 72 8.13 2.73 26.03
CA ALA A 72 6.92 2.06 26.49
C ALA A 72 7.12 0.55 26.70
N GLU A 73 8.29 0.00 26.40
CA GLU A 73 8.62 -1.42 26.54
C GLU A 73 7.64 -2.36 25.80
N ALA A 74 7.07 -1.89 24.67
CA ALA A 74 5.97 -2.56 23.98
C ALA A 74 6.41 -3.57 22.90
N VAL A 75 7.71 -3.63 22.57
CA VAL A 75 8.22 -4.46 21.48
C VAL A 75 8.60 -5.84 22.03
N GLU A 76 7.83 -6.87 21.69
CA GLU A 76 8.10 -8.27 22.04
C GLU A 76 8.30 -9.10 20.76
N HIS A 77 9.54 -9.55 20.55
CA HIS A 77 9.93 -10.32 19.36
C HIS A 77 9.55 -11.80 19.46
N SER A 78 9.29 -12.33 20.66
CA SER A 78 8.85 -13.71 20.84
C SER A 78 7.33 -13.88 20.76
N MET A 79 6.58 -12.82 20.41
CA MET A 79 5.13 -12.88 20.31
C MET A 79 4.70 -13.84 19.20
N GLN A 80 3.83 -14.79 19.54
CA GLN A 80 3.28 -15.78 18.62
C GLN A 80 1.80 -15.51 18.34
N GLU A 81 1.31 -16.04 17.22
CA GLU A 81 -0.10 -16.00 16.90
C GLU A 81 -0.96 -16.66 17.99
N GLN A 82 -2.15 -16.13 18.21
CA GLN A 82 -3.12 -16.67 19.15
C GLN A 82 -4.50 -16.70 18.50
N ALA A 83 -5.11 -17.88 18.45
CA ALA A 83 -6.51 -18.02 18.08
C ALA A 83 -7.38 -17.75 19.32
N ILE A 84 -8.30 -16.79 19.21
CA ILE A 84 -9.21 -16.41 20.31
C ILE A 84 -10.63 -16.76 19.87
N THR A 85 -11.32 -17.54 20.71
CA THR A 85 -12.75 -17.83 20.53
C THR A 85 -13.56 -16.82 21.33
N LEU A 86 -14.42 -16.07 20.64
CA LEU A 86 -15.31 -15.08 21.25
C LEU A 86 -16.76 -15.53 21.05
N ASP A 87 -17.53 -15.56 22.14
CA ASP A 87 -18.98 -15.76 22.08
C ASP A 87 -19.66 -14.40 21.95
N VAL A 88 -20.27 -14.14 20.79
CA VAL A 88 -20.87 -12.84 20.45
C VAL A 88 -22.30 -13.04 19.93
N GLY A 89 -23.20 -12.12 20.31
CA GLY A 89 -24.59 -12.16 19.85
C GLY A 89 -24.79 -11.65 18.41
N SER A 90 -23.85 -10.86 17.88
CA SER A 90 -23.94 -10.27 16.54
C SER A 90 -22.58 -9.78 16.04
N VAL A 91 -22.41 -9.71 14.72
CA VAL A 91 -21.22 -9.17 14.04
C VAL A 91 -21.62 -8.02 13.12
N ILE A 92 -20.87 -6.92 13.13
CA ILE A 92 -21.04 -5.78 12.22
C ILE A 92 -19.88 -5.77 11.23
N LEU A 93 -20.18 -5.85 9.93
CA LEU A 93 -19.18 -5.74 8.87
C LEU A 93 -19.01 -4.28 8.48
N ALA A 94 -17.82 -3.74 8.69
CA ALA A 94 -17.43 -2.40 8.24
C ALA A 94 -16.02 -2.42 7.58
N PRO A 95 -15.79 -3.25 6.55
CA PRO A 95 -14.46 -3.38 5.92
C PRO A 95 -14.02 -2.14 5.13
N GLY A 96 -14.93 -1.19 4.87
CA GLY A 96 -14.64 0.00 4.06
C GLY A 96 -14.69 -0.27 2.56
N ALA A 97 -13.91 0.49 1.80
CA ALA A 97 -13.78 0.34 0.36
C ALA A 97 -12.41 0.86 -0.10
N ASP A 98 -11.93 0.32 -1.22
CA ASP A 98 -10.70 0.78 -1.87
C ASP A 98 -10.97 1.76 -3.01
N THR A 99 -9.94 2.53 -3.36
CA THR A 99 -9.97 3.42 -4.52
C THR A 99 -9.84 2.64 -5.82
N PHE A 100 -10.57 3.06 -6.85
CA PHE A 100 -10.35 2.57 -8.21
C PHE A 100 -8.96 2.98 -8.72
N ASP A 101 -8.23 2.05 -9.35
CA ASP A 101 -6.96 2.34 -10.03
C ASP A 101 -7.22 2.73 -11.50
N PRO A 102 -7.05 4.01 -11.89
CA PRO A 102 -7.31 4.46 -13.25
C PRO A 102 -6.19 4.12 -14.24
N SER A 103 -5.15 3.41 -13.83
CA SER A 103 -4.07 2.96 -14.73
C SER A 103 -4.59 2.06 -15.87
N VAL A 104 -5.74 1.42 -15.67
CA VAL A 104 -6.42 0.59 -16.68
C VAL A 104 -7.12 1.39 -17.78
N ILE A 105 -7.27 2.71 -17.62
CA ILE A 105 -7.92 3.59 -18.61
C ILE A 105 -6.85 4.40 -19.34
N ASP A 106 -6.48 3.93 -20.54
CA ASP A 106 -5.41 4.54 -21.34
C ASP A 106 -5.67 6.02 -21.68
N THR A 107 -6.93 6.44 -21.84
CA THR A 107 -7.32 7.81 -22.23
C THR A 107 -6.84 8.87 -21.24
N TYR A 108 -6.77 8.55 -19.95
CA TYR A 108 -6.41 9.52 -18.91
C TYR A 108 -4.91 9.53 -18.61
N LEU A 109 -4.15 8.54 -19.09
CA LEU A 109 -2.69 8.48 -18.97
C LEU A 109 -2.20 8.61 -17.52
N TYR A 110 -3.00 8.15 -16.56
CA TYR A 110 -2.61 8.05 -15.17
C TYR A 110 -1.39 7.13 -15.02
N GLY A 111 -0.44 7.53 -14.16
CA GLY A 111 0.87 6.89 -14.04
C GLY A 111 1.89 7.24 -15.13
N LYS A 112 1.45 7.74 -16.30
CA LYS A 112 2.34 8.24 -17.37
C LYS A 112 2.58 9.76 -17.26
N HIS A 113 1.59 10.51 -16.76
CA HIS A 113 1.72 11.95 -16.52
C HIS A 113 1.70 12.28 -15.02
N PRO A 114 2.78 12.84 -14.45
CA PRO A 114 2.88 13.09 -13.00
C PRO A 114 1.85 14.09 -12.45
N ASN A 115 1.21 14.88 -13.32
CA ASN A 115 0.19 15.85 -12.91
C ASN A 115 -1.25 15.31 -13.04
N VAL A 116 -1.42 14.07 -13.51
CA VAL A 116 -2.70 13.37 -13.46
C VAL A 116 -2.70 12.56 -12.18
N VAL A 117 -3.49 13.00 -11.20
CA VAL A 117 -3.58 12.39 -9.88
C VAL A 117 -5.03 11.99 -9.60
N THR A 118 -5.22 10.99 -8.74
CA THR A 118 -6.54 10.59 -8.23
C THR A 118 -7.06 11.58 -7.20
N SER A 119 -8.35 11.50 -6.87
CA SER A 119 -8.95 12.32 -5.82
C SER A 119 -8.29 12.10 -4.45
N ILE A 120 -7.96 10.85 -4.10
CA ILE A 120 -7.31 10.54 -2.82
C ILE A 120 -5.87 11.04 -2.76
N GLU A 121 -5.11 10.95 -3.86
CA GLU A 121 -3.78 11.57 -3.93
C GLU A 121 -3.86 13.09 -3.81
N PHE A 122 -4.86 13.71 -4.45
CA PHE A 122 -5.12 15.13 -4.33
C PHE A 122 -5.45 15.56 -2.89
N GLU A 123 -6.25 14.77 -2.16
CA GLU A 123 -6.50 14.98 -0.73
C GLU A 123 -5.21 14.83 0.10
N ARG A 124 -4.32 13.89 -0.24
CA ARG A 124 -3.00 13.79 0.42
C ARG A 124 -2.15 15.03 0.17
N ILE A 125 -2.16 15.59 -1.04
CA ILE A 125 -1.46 16.85 -1.36
C ILE A 125 -1.99 18.02 -0.50
N LEU A 126 -3.31 18.11 -0.36
CA LEU A 126 -3.99 19.16 0.43
C LEU A 126 -3.94 18.97 1.95
N SER A 127 -3.62 17.77 2.42
CA SER A 127 -3.55 17.50 3.84
C SER A 127 -2.40 18.24 4.52
N ALA A 128 -2.66 18.84 5.69
CA ALA A 128 -1.63 19.49 6.51
C ALA A 128 -0.53 18.51 6.97
N SER A 129 -0.87 17.24 7.18
CA SER A 129 0.09 16.13 7.42
C SER A 129 0.44 15.38 6.12
N GLY A 130 0.15 16.00 4.99
CA GLY A 130 0.49 15.54 3.65
C GLY A 130 1.97 15.71 3.32
N PRO A 131 2.44 15.08 2.24
CA PRO A 131 3.81 15.24 1.75
C PRO A 131 4.17 16.70 1.45
N PHE A 132 3.17 17.54 1.16
CA PHE A 132 3.37 18.95 0.82
C PHE A 132 2.78 19.90 1.86
N GLN A 133 2.50 19.43 3.07
CA GLN A 133 2.03 20.24 4.20
C GLN A 133 0.79 21.11 3.88
N GLY A 134 -0.07 20.63 2.98
CA GLY A 134 -1.28 21.30 2.54
C GLY A 134 -1.09 22.29 1.39
N HIS A 135 0.12 22.42 0.84
CA HIS A 135 0.38 23.24 -0.33
C HIS A 135 0.00 22.50 -1.61
N MET A 136 -0.91 23.10 -2.38
CA MET A 136 -1.32 22.58 -3.68
C MET A 136 -0.20 22.75 -4.70
N ILE A 137 0.52 21.66 -4.98
CA ILE A 137 1.61 21.67 -5.94
C ILE A 137 1.44 20.58 -7.00
N ARG A 138 2.02 20.83 -8.17
CA ARG A 138 2.13 19.84 -9.24
C ARG A 138 3.28 18.87 -8.95
N PRO A 139 3.06 17.55 -8.92
CA PRO A 139 4.14 16.60 -8.63
C PRO A 139 5.30 16.62 -9.64
N SER A 140 5.04 17.01 -10.90
CA SER A 140 6.10 17.09 -11.91
C SER A 140 7.17 18.16 -11.64
N ASP A 141 6.77 19.34 -11.15
CA ASP A 141 7.66 20.51 -11.10
C ASP A 141 7.56 21.32 -9.80
N HIS A 142 6.77 20.84 -8.84
CA HIS A 142 6.57 21.43 -7.51
C HIS A 142 6.09 22.89 -7.51
N LYS A 143 5.43 23.32 -8.60
CA LYS A 143 4.81 24.65 -8.68
C LYS A 143 3.32 24.58 -8.42
N GLU A 144 2.76 25.69 -7.93
CA GLU A 144 1.32 25.82 -7.74
C GLU A 144 0.57 25.76 -9.09
N PRO A 145 -0.46 24.91 -9.24
CA PRO A 145 -1.26 24.86 -10.45
C PRO A 145 -2.15 26.11 -10.53
N LYS A 146 -2.10 26.82 -11.66
CA LYS A 146 -3.00 27.96 -11.92
C LYS A 146 -4.38 27.55 -12.42
N LYS A 147 -4.51 26.30 -12.90
CA LYS A 147 -5.73 25.72 -13.46
C LYS A 147 -5.77 24.24 -13.10
N VAL A 148 -6.94 23.78 -12.69
CA VAL A 148 -7.21 22.38 -12.36
C VAL A 148 -8.43 21.93 -13.18
N ALA A 149 -8.36 20.72 -13.73
CA ALA A 149 -9.50 20.07 -14.37
C ALA A 149 -9.90 18.86 -13.52
N TRP A 150 -11.21 18.67 -13.35
CA TRP A 150 -11.75 17.57 -12.55
C TRP A 150 -12.56 16.65 -13.45
N LEU A 151 -12.16 15.38 -13.54
CA LEU A 151 -12.80 14.38 -14.39
C LEU A 151 -13.67 13.50 -13.52
N GLN A 152 -14.99 13.58 -13.73
CA GLN A 152 -15.96 12.84 -12.93
C GLN A 152 -16.18 11.43 -13.48
N CYS A 153 -16.65 10.55 -12.59
CA CYS A 153 -17.03 9.17 -12.92
C CYS A 153 -15.87 8.33 -13.47
N VAL A 154 -14.61 8.67 -13.20
CA VAL A 154 -13.49 7.79 -13.52
C VAL A 154 -13.59 6.54 -12.64
N GLY A 155 -13.70 5.36 -13.26
CA GLY A 155 -13.92 4.11 -12.52
C GLY A 155 -15.37 3.85 -12.11
N SER A 156 -16.35 4.61 -12.63
CA SER A 156 -17.76 4.46 -12.29
C SER A 156 -18.63 4.78 -13.50
N ARG A 157 -19.80 4.12 -13.61
CA ARG A 157 -20.74 4.34 -14.74
C ARG A 157 -20.06 4.12 -16.11
N ASN A 158 -19.13 3.17 -16.20
CA ASN A 158 -18.38 2.86 -17.42
C ASN A 158 -18.37 1.35 -17.69
N VAL A 159 -19.28 0.91 -18.56
CA VAL A 159 -19.48 -0.49 -18.96
C VAL A 159 -18.24 -1.17 -19.57
N GLN A 160 -17.24 -0.41 -20.02
CA GLN A 160 -16.07 -0.98 -20.69
C GLN A 160 -14.94 -1.39 -19.72
N HIS A 161 -14.82 -0.71 -18.57
CA HIS A 161 -13.71 -0.93 -17.63
C HIS A 161 -14.15 -1.17 -16.19
N CYS A 162 -15.43 -0.97 -15.87
CA CYS A 162 -15.98 -1.09 -14.51
C CYS A 162 -17.51 -1.07 -14.54
N ASP A 163 -18.13 -2.25 -14.43
CA ASP A 163 -19.58 -2.41 -14.34
C ASP A 163 -19.98 -2.60 -12.87
N ASN A 164 -20.22 -1.48 -12.17
CA ASN A 164 -20.76 -1.46 -10.81
C ASN A 164 -22.21 -0.94 -10.85
N GLY A 165 -23.02 -1.50 -11.76
CA GLY A 165 -24.46 -1.26 -11.86
C GLY A 165 -25.26 -2.08 -10.86
#